data_AF-A0A523NZI2-F1
#
_entry.id   AF-A0A523NZI2-F1
#
_cell.length_a   1.000
_cell.length_b   1.000
_cell.length_c   1.000
_cell.angle_alpha   90.00
_cell.angle_beta   90.00
_cell.angle_gamma   90.00
#
_symmetry.space_group_name_H-M   'P 1'
#
loop_
_entity.id
_entity.type
_entity.pdbx_description
1 polymer ?
#
loop_
_entity_poly.entity_id
_entity_poly.type
_entity_poly.pdbx_seq_one_letter_code
_entity_poly.pdbx_strand_id
1 'polypeptide(L)'
;ALITDGRFSGGSHGFIVGHIVPEAQLGGPIALVRDGDVITIDANANELTIELSPETLAARRIEWQAPPYKATRGTLFKYIKNVKSASEGCVTDE
;
A
#
# COMPACT_ATOMS: atom_id res chain seq x y z
N ALA A 1 14.04 7.72 -1.63
CA ALA A 1 12.93 7.20 -2.45
C ALA A 1 11.60 7.60 -1.80
N LEU A 2 10.51 7.63 -2.55
CA LEU A 2 9.15 7.84 -2.05
C LEU A 2 8.27 6.68 -2.49
N ILE A 3 7.50 6.10 -1.57
CA ILE A 3 6.65 4.93 -1.80
C ILE A 3 5.28 5.20 -1.19
N THR A 4 4.20 4.89 -1.90
CA THR A 4 2.83 5.03 -1.40
C THR A 4 1.88 4.05 -2.08
N ASP A 5 0.86 3.61 -1.37
CA ASP A 5 -0.34 2.97 -1.92
C ASP A 5 -1.28 3.96 -2.63
N GLY A 6 -1.12 5.26 -2.40
CA GLY A 6 -1.74 6.34 -3.15
C GLY A 6 -1.01 6.69 -4.44
N ARG A 7 -0.98 7.99 -4.77
CA ARG A 7 -0.34 8.52 -5.98
C ARG A 7 0.46 9.78 -5.68
N PHE A 8 1.49 10.03 -6.49
CA PHE A 8 2.24 11.28 -6.48
C PHE A 8 1.89 12.15 -7.69
N SER A 9 2.18 13.45 -7.61
CA SER A 9 2.14 14.38 -8.74
C SER A 9 3.51 15.04 -8.86
N GLY A 10 4.06 15.08 -10.08
CA GLY A 10 5.41 15.56 -10.36
C GLY A 10 6.50 14.50 -10.16
N GLY A 11 7.59 14.65 -10.93
CA GLY A 11 8.80 13.84 -10.78
C GLY A 11 9.75 14.46 -9.75
N SER A 12 10.50 13.62 -9.04
CA SER A 12 11.67 14.03 -8.25
C SER A 12 12.93 13.53 -8.94
N HIS A 13 14.11 13.92 -8.43
CA HIS A 13 15.39 13.40 -8.90
C HIS A 13 15.71 11.96 -8.45
N GLY A 14 14.76 11.24 -7.83
CA GLY A 14 14.96 9.87 -7.35
C GLY A 14 13.72 8.97 -7.51
N PHE A 15 13.82 7.74 -7.00
CA PHE A 15 12.73 6.75 -7.08
C PHE A 15 11.44 7.24 -6.43
N ILE A 16 10.36 7.21 -7.22
CA ILE A 16 8.98 7.47 -6.80
C ILE A 16 8.14 6.27 -7.25
N VAL A 17 7.53 5.58 -6.30
CA VAL A 17 6.68 4.41 -6.54
C VAL A 17 5.30 4.68 -5.94
N GLY A 18 4.27 4.63 -6.77
CA GLY A 18 2.88 4.78 -6.36
C GLY A 18 2.09 3.50 -6.63
N HIS A 19 0.81 3.49 -6.26
CA HIS A 19 -0.12 2.40 -6.53
C HIS A 19 0.34 1.04 -5.98
N ILE A 20 1.02 1.04 -4.83
CA ILE A 20 1.37 -0.21 -4.14
C ILE A 20 0.11 -0.95 -3.74
N VAL A 21 0.04 -2.23 -4.13
CA VAL A 21 -1.07 -3.13 -3.85
C VAL A 21 -0.58 -4.43 -3.17
N PRO A 22 -1.35 -5.03 -2.25
CA PRO A 22 -2.55 -4.47 -1.63
C PRO A 22 -2.24 -3.20 -0.80
N GLU A 23 -3.20 -2.28 -0.74
CA GLU A 23 -3.05 -1.01 0.00
C GLU A 23 -2.96 -1.23 1.52
N ALA A 24 -2.50 -0.20 2.25
CA ALA A 24 -2.31 -0.30 3.69
C ALA A 24 -3.62 -0.53 4.46
N GLN A 25 -4.73 0.05 3.98
CA GLN A 25 -6.07 -0.11 4.58
C GLN A 25 -6.56 -1.57 4.56
N LEU A 26 -6.06 -2.40 3.64
CA LEU A 26 -6.37 -3.83 3.50
C LEU A 26 -5.31 -4.74 4.14
N GLY A 27 -4.29 -4.17 4.79
CA GLY A 27 -3.25 -4.96 5.45
C GLY A 27 -2.25 -5.58 4.48
N GLY A 28 -2.03 -4.94 3.32
CA GLY A 28 -0.94 -5.31 2.43
C GLY A 28 0.43 -5.12 3.10
N PRO A 29 1.52 -5.63 2.50
CA PRO A 29 2.86 -5.55 3.10
C PRO A 29 3.29 -4.13 3.51
N ILE A 30 2.87 -3.10 2.76
CA ILE A 30 3.13 -1.69 3.08
C ILE A 30 2.56 -1.27 4.44
N ALA A 31 1.48 -1.91 4.93
CA ALA A 31 0.91 -1.65 6.25
C ALA A 31 1.78 -2.19 7.41
N LEU A 32 2.70 -3.11 7.12
CA LEU A 32 3.49 -3.84 8.11
C LEU A 32 4.89 -3.26 8.28
N VAL A 33 5.27 -2.29 7.45
CA VAL A 33 6.54 -1.56 7.53
C VAL A 33 6.58 -0.77 8.84
N ARG A 34 7.73 -0.80 9.51
CA ARG A 34 8.05 -0.05 10.72
C ARG A 34 9.31 0.77 10.49
N ASP A 35 9.47 1.85 11.24
CA ASP A 35 10.67 2.68 11.18
C ASP A 35 11.93 1.83 11.43
N GLY A 36 12.93 1.99 10.56
CA GLY A 36 14.18 1.24 10.59
C GLY A 36 14.19 -0.04 9.75
N ASP A 37 13.06 -0.49 9.19
CA ASP A 37 13.08 -1.58 8.22
C ASP A 37 13.84 -1.18 6.94
N VAL A 38 14.57 -2.15 6.36
CA VAL A 38 15.28 -1.95 5.10
C VAL A 38 14.36 -2.30 3.94
N ILE A 39 14.30 -1.40 2.95
CA ILE A 39 13.52 -1.57 1.73
C ILE A 39 14.47 -1.44 0.54
N THR A 40 14.46 -2.44 -0.33
CA THR A 40 15.25 -2.49 -1.56
C THR A 40 14.35 -2.15 -2.75
N ILE A 41 14.80 -1.23 -3.60
CA ILE A 41 14.18 -0.91 -4.89
C ILE A 41 15.16 -1.33 -5.98
N ASP A 42 14.80 -2.34 -6.77
CA ASP A 42 15.56 -2.75 -7.94
C ASP A 42 14.73 -2.52 -9.21
N ALA A 43 15.05 -1.44 -9.93
CA ALA A 43 14.37 -1.09 -11.18
C ALA A 43 14.76 -1.97 -12.36
N ASN A 44 15.90 -2.68 -12.31
CA ASN A 44 16.30 -3.60 -13.36
C ASN A 44 15.55 -4.94 -13.20
N ALA A 45 15.41 -5.42 -11.97
CA ALA A 45 14.60 -6.59 -11.65
C ALA A 45 13.08 -6.29 -11.62
N ASN A 46 12.70 -5.01 -11.56
CA ASN A 46 11.33 -4.55 -11.36
C ASN A 46 10.73 -5.06 -10.03
N GLU A 47 11.54 -4.98 -8.97
CA GLU A 47 11.20 -5.48 -7.64
C GLU A 47 11.24 -4.37 -6.58
N LEU A 48 10.31 -4.47 -5.63
CA LEU A 48 10.27 -3.67 -4.41
C LEU A 48 10.11 -4.63 -3.23
N THR A 49 11.16 -4.75 -2.42
CA THR A 49 11.26 -5.79 -1.39
C THR A 49 11.46 -5.16 -0.02
N ILE A 50 10.73 -5.66 0.97
CA ILE A 50 10.98 -5.38 2.39
C ILE A 50 11.91 -6.49 2.89
N GLU A 51 13.10 -6.13 3.39
CA GLU A 51 14.12 -7.07 3.85
C GLU A 51 13.78 -7.63 5.24
N LEU A 52 12.64 -8.30 5.34
CA LEU A 52 12.15 -8.95 6.54
C LEU A 52 11.88 -10.43 6.26
N SER A 53 12.12 -11.26 7.26
CA SER A 53 11.78 -12.68 7.15
C SER A 53 10.26 -12.88 7.04
N PRO A 54 9.80 -13.95 6.37
CA PRO A 54 8.38 -14.29 6.31
C PRO A 54 7.73 -14.41 7.70
N GLU A 55 8.45 -14.90 8.69
CA GLU A 55 7.98 -15.06 10.07
C GLU A 55 7.73 -13.71 10.73
N THR A 56 8.62 -12.73 10.48
CA THR A 56 8.47 -11.37 11.01
C THR A 56 7.26 -10.69 10.40
N LEU A 57 7.09 -10.79 9.07
CA LEU A 57 5.92 -10.26 8.38
C LEU A 57 4.62 -10.93 8.85
N ALA A 58 4.64 -12.25 9.05
CA ALA A 58 3.50 -12.99 9.58
C ALA A 58 3.13 -12.56 11.00
N ALA A 59 4.11 -12.40 11.89
CA ALA A 59 3.90 -11.92 13.26
C ALA A 59 3.28 -10.52 13.27
N ARG A 60 3.83 -9.58 12.48
CA ARG A 60 3.28 -8.23 12.36
C ARG A 60 1.88 -8.22 11.77
N ARG A 61 1.58 -9.13 10.83
CA ARG A 61 0.25 -9.28 10.23
C ARG A 61 -0.80 -9.73 11.24
N ILE A 62 -0.44 -10.59 12.21
CA ILE A 62 -1.33 -11.02 13.29
C ILE A 62 -1.69 -9.84 14.21
N GLU A 63 -0.71 -8.96 14.48
CA GLU A 63 -0.92 -7.76 15.30
C GLU A 63 -1.68 -6.66 14.58
N TRP A 64 -1.72 -6.70 13.24
CA TRP A 64 -2.32 -5.65 12.44
C TRP A 64 -3.85 -5.64 12.55
N GLN A 65 -4.38 -4.44 12.81
CA GLN A 65 -5.81 -4.17 12.77
C GLN A 65 -6.06 -3.03 11.80
N ALA A 66 -7.03 -3.22 10.91
CA ALA A 66 -7.43 -2.20 9.96
C ALA A 66 -7.86 -0.92 10.70
N PRO A 67 -7.31 0.26 10.37
CA PRO A 67 -7.80 1.50 10.93
C PRO A 67 -9.26 1.74 10.47
N PRO A 68 -10.06 2.46 11.27
CA PRO A 68 -11.42 2.80 10.86
C PRO A 68 -11.41 3.66 9.61
N TYR A 69 -12.42 3.48 8.76
CA TYR A 69 -12.60 4.33 7.59
C TYR A 69 -12.79 5.80 7.99
N LYS A 70 -12.13 6.70 7.26
CA LYS A 70 -12.20 8.14 7.48
C LYS A 70 -13.58 8.73 7.12
N ALA A 71 -14.38 8.02 6.33
CA ALA A 71 -15.74 8.39 5.97
C ALA A 71 -16.69 7.22 6.27
N THR A 72 -17.81 7.52 6.93
CA THR A 72 -18.86 6.53 7.30
C THR A 72 -20.20 6.80 6.62
N ARG A 73 -20.30 7.85 5.80
CA ARG A 73 -21.47 8.21 5.00
C ARG A 73 -21.09 9.04 3.77
N GLY A 74 -22.04 9.27 2.87
CA GLY A 74 -21.86 10.08 1.67
C GLY A 74 -21.06 9.39 0.56
N THR A 75 -20.65 10.16 -0.45
CA THR A 75 -20.02 9.63 -1.67
C THR A 75 -18.72 8.89 -1.40
N LEU A 76 -17.87 9.40 -0.49
CA LEU A 76 -16.61 8.72 -0.15
C LEU A 76 -16.83 7.36 0.51
N PHE A 77 -17.86 7.23 1.35
CA PHE A 77 -18.19 5.92 1.93
C PHE A 77 -18.70 4.96 0.86
N LYS A 78 -19.53 5.42 -0.09
CA LYS A 78 -19.93 4.60 -1.24
C LYS A 78 -18.72 4.14 -2.06
N TYR A 79 -17.77 5.03 -2.31
CA TYR A 79 -16.53 4.72 -3.02
C TYR A 79 -15.70 3.66 -2.28
N ILE A 80 -15.43 3.86 -0.98
CA ILE A 80 -14.70 2.89 -0.13
C ILE A 80 -15.33 1.50 -0.20
N LYS A 81 -16.67 1.42 -0.28
CA LYS A 81 -17.39 0.14 -0.30
C LYS A 81 -17.37 -0.58 -1.66
N ASN A 82 -17.02 0.12 -2.74
CA ASN A 82 -17.16 -0.39 -4.10
C ASN A 82 -15.85 -0.44 -4.89
N VAL A 83 -14.86 0.37 -4.54
CA VAL A 83 -13.63 0.53 -5.32
C VAL A 83 -12.79 -0.75 -5.32
N LYS A 84 -12.29 -1.13 -6.50
CA LYS A 84 -11.28 -2.20 -6.67
C LYS A 84 -9.86 -1.69 -6.43
N SER A 85 -8.90 -2.60 -6.39
CA SER A 85 -7.49 -2.23 -6.18
C SER A 85 -6.94 -1.35 -7.31
N ALA A 86 -5.83 -0.66 -7.05
CA ALA A 86 -5.17 0.15 -8.08
C ALA A 86 -4.65 -0.70 -9.26
N SER A 87 -4.29 -1.98 -9.03
CA SER A 87 -3.94 -2.93 -10.09
C SER A 87 -5.12 -3.30 -11.00
N GLU A 88 -6.35 -3.08 -10.53
CA GLU A 88 -7.60 -3.28 -11.29
C GLU A 88 -8.16 -1.94 -11.80
N GLY A 89 -7.40 -0.85 -11.68
CA GLY A 89 -7.79 0.46 -12.21
C GLY A 89 -8.78 1.25 -11.35
N CYS A 90 -8.98 0.86 -10.08
CA CYS A 90 -9.89 1.54 -9.14
C CYS A 90 -11.35 1.66 -9.66
N VAL A 91 -11.83 0.67 -10.42
CA VAL A 91 -13.24 0.61 -10.90
C VAL A 91 -14.21 0.38 -9.75
N THR A 92 -15.51 0.67 -9.93
CA THR A 92 -16.50 0.70 -8.84
C THR A 92 -17.79 -0.08 -9.11
N ASP A 93 -17.84 -0.85 -10.20
CA ASP A 93 -19.06 -1.47 -10.75
C ASP A 93 -18.90 -2.96 -11.13
N GLU A 94 -17.83 -3.62 -10.65
CA GLU A 94 -17.54 -5.05 -10.87
C GLU A 94 -17.74 -5.93 -9.62
#